data_AF-A0A9E5PHT1-F1
#
_entry.id   AF-A0A9E5PHT1-F1
#
_cell.length_a   1.000
_cell.length_b   1.000
_cell.length_c   1.000
_cell.angle_alpha   90.00
_cell.angle_beta   90.00
_cell.angle_gamma   90.00
#
_symmetry.space_group_name_H-M   'P 1'
#
loop_
_entity.id
_entity.type
_entity.pdbx_description
1 polymer ?
#
loop_
_entity_poly.entity_id
_entity_poly.type
_entity_poly.pdbx_seq_one_letter_code
_entity_poly.pdbx_strand_id
1 'polypeptide(L)'
;VTRGGWTDLFYDHTDPARLARTADGRIHLMPAELQTVLGKEGRGRRLYLDVALDEGEERGDYPLRLIPFRVSTLASGTLPLERWLAEQPTIFPNVLWEPWVEVHPETARAQGFSDGTKVWVVSARGRYRARLKVFPGTAPDNVCAPYGLRQPDGAPANPLQLLGETTDPLTGLLSWYSTFVRLERA
;
A
#
# COMPACT_ATOMS: atom_id res chain seq x y z
N VAL A 1 39.45 13.60 -9.61
CA VAL A 1 38.71 14.45 -8.65
C VAL A 1 39.23 15.90 -8.70
N THR A 2 39.21 16.53 -9.88
CA THR A 2 39.75 17.91 -10.10
C THR A 2 38.66 18.91 -10.49
N ARG A 3 37.40 18.46 -10.58
CA ARG A 3 36.22 19.31 -10.74
C ARG A 3 35.29 18.92 -9.60
N GLY A 4 35.04 19.84 -8.66
CA GLY A 4 34.37 19.57 -7.38
C GLY A 4 32.95 19.04 -7.52
N GLY A 5 32.82 17.74 -7.76
CA GLY A 5 31.58 16.98 -7.65
C GLY A 5 31.71 15.95 -6.53
N TRP A 6 30.59 15.69 -5.86
CA TRP A 6 30.46 14.53 -4.98
C TRP A 6 30.56 13.28 -5.84
N THR A 7 31.66 12.53 -5.71
CA THR A 7 31.79 11.19 -6.29
C THR A 7 31.69 10.19 -5.15
N ASP A 8 30.80 9.22 -5.28
CA ASP A 8 30.78 8.08 -4.36
C ASP A 8 32.04 7.25 -4.63
N LEU A 9 32.93 7.15 -3.64
CA LEU A 9 34.21 6.43 -3.77
C LEU A 9 34.02 4.91 -3.79
N PHE A 10 32.86 4.41 -3.38
CA PHE A 10 32.52 2.99 -3.36
C PHE A 10 31.72 2.55 -4.58
N TYR A 11 31.22 3.52 -5.37
CA TYR A 11 30.43 3.24 -6.55
C TYR A 11 31.28 3.35 -7.81
N ASP A 12 31.62 2.21 -8.38
CA ASP A 12 32.36 2.14 -9.63
C ASP A 12 31.40 2.35 -10.81
N HIS A 13 31.35 3.60 -11.30
CA HIS A 13 30.55 3.96 -12.47
C HIS A 13 31.11 3.44 -13.80
N THR A 14 32.28 2.79 -13.79
CA THR A 14 33.01 2.43 -15.03
C THR A 14 32.63 1.05 -15.58
N ASP A 15 32.02 0.18 -14.78
CA ASP A 15 31.62 -1.17 -15.20
C ASP A 15 30.09 -1.38 -15.13
N PRO A 16 29.37 -1.22 -16.26
CA PRO A 16 27.95 -1.52 -16.34
C PRO A 16 27.58 -2.97 -16.00
N ALA A 17 28.50 -3.93 -16.14
CA ALA A 17 28.23 -5.34 -15.83
C ALA A 17 28.16 -5.61 -14.32
N ARG A 18 28.80 -4.78 -13.49
CA ARG A 18 28.60 -4.81 -12.03
C ARG A 18 27.21 -4.37 -11.60
N LEU A 19 26.58 -3.49 -12.39
CA LEU A 19 25.23 -3.00 -12.16
C LEU A 19 24.19 -3.99 -12.68
N ALA A 20 24.39 -4.43 -13.91
CA ALA A 20 23.55 -5.40 -14.57
C ALA A 20 23.92 -6.80 -14.09
N ARG A 21 23.39 -7.23 -12.94
CA ARG A 21 23.44 -8.61 -12.42
C ARG A 21 22.70 -9.62 -13.33
N THR A 22 22.96 -9.54 -14.62
CA THR A 22 22.36 -10.28 -15.74
C THR A 22 23.46 -11.12 -16.39
N ALA A 23 23.10 -12.23 -17.01
CA ALA A 23 24.09 -13.17 -17.56
C ALA A 23 24.95 -12.57 -18.69
N ASP A 24 24.44 -11.57 -19.42
CA ASP A 24 25.13 -10.87 -20.51
C ASP A 24 25.77 -9.53 -20.08
N GLY A 25 25.67 -9.16 -18.80
CA GLY A 25 26.26 -7.93 -18.24
C GLY A 25 25.60 -6.64 -18.75
N ARG A 26 24.36 -6.70 -19.25
CA ARG A 26 23.62 -5.54 -19.79
C ARG A 26 22.34 -5.28 -19.02
N ILE A 27 22.01 -4.01 -18.80
CA ILE A 27 20.73 -3.65 -18.16
C ILE A 27 19.60 -3.94 -19.16
N HIS A 28 18.72 -4.87 -18.82
CA HIS A 28 17.57 -5.22 -19.66
C HIS A 28 16.44 -4.21 -19.43
N LEU A 29 16.25 -3.30 -20.37
CA LEU A 29 15.09 -2.39 -20.35
C LEU A 29 13.77 -3.12 -20.63
N MET A 30 13.83 -4.24 -21.35
CA MET A 30 12.71 -5.16 -21.60
C MET A 30 13.16 -6.62 -21.47
N PRO A 31 13.12 -7.20 -20.27
CA PRO A 31 13.43 -8.61 -20.05
C PRO A 31 12.54 -9.56 -20.87
N ALA A 32 13.05 -10.73 -21.22
CA ALA A 32 12.34 -11.71 -22.06
C ALA A 32 11.06 -12.24 -21.38
N GLU A 33 11.09 -12.38 -20.05
CA GLU A 33 9.98 -12.80 -19.21
C GLU A 33 8.83 -11.79 -19.31
N LEU A 34 9.14 -10.50 -19.19
CA LEU A 34 8.17 -9.42 -19.33
C LEU A 34 7.58 -9.38 -20.76
N GLN A 35 8.41 -9.56 -21.79
CA GLN A 35 7.93 -9.65 -23.18
C GLN A 35 6.98 -10.83 -23.39
N THR A 36 7.23 -11.96 -22.72
CA THR A 36 6.37 -13.14 -22.81
C THR A 36 5.00 -12.88 -22.19
N VAL A 37 4.95 -12.22 -21.01
CA VAL A 37 3.69 -11.83 -20.36
C VAL A 37 2.91 -10.83 -21.22
N LEU A 38 3.57 -9.77 -21.70
CA LEU A 38 2.95 -8.76 -22.56
C LEU A 38 2.43 -9.34 -23.88
N GLY A 39 3.13 -10.32 -24.44
CA GLY A 39 2.69 -11.06 -25.63
C GLY A 39 1.40 -11.84 -25.38
N LYS A 40 1.30 -12.53 -24.23
CA LYS A 40 0.08 -13.25 -23.83
C LYS A 40 -1.11 -12.31 -23.61
N GLU A 41 -0.88 -11.12 -23.08
CA GLU A 41 -1.91 -10.09 -22.89
C GLU A 41 -2.25 -9.30 -24.17
N GLY A 42 -1.57 -9.58 -25.29
CA GLY A 42 -1.77 -8.85 -26.55
C GLY A 42 -1.28 -7.39 -26.52
N ARG A 43 -0.50 -6.99 -25.51
CA ARG A 43 -0.05 -5.60 -25.28
C ARG A 43 1.23 -5.21 -26.05
N GLY A 44 1.93 -6.17 -26.64
CA GLY A 44 3.14 -5.94 -27.45
C GLY A 44 4.29 -5.25 -26.69
N ARG A 45 5.28 -4.73 -27.41
CA ARG A 45 6.40 -3.96 -26.83
C ARG A 45 6.04 -2.49 -26.66
N ARG A 46 5.27 -2.16 -25.63
CA ARG A 46 5.03 -0.76 -25.23
C ARG A 46 5.97 -0.39 -24.08
N LEU A 47 6.77 0.66 -24.28
CA LEU A 47 7.75 1.19 -23.30
C LEU A 47 7.08 1.74 -22.04
N TYR A 48 5.84 2.19 -22.19
CA TYR A 48 4.93 2.51 -21.10
C TYR A 48 3.84 1.45 -21.20
N LEU A 49 3.82 0.49 -20.27
CA LEU A 49 2.60 -0.28 -20.10
C LEU A 49 1.53 0.75 -19.75
N ASP A 50 0.50 0.87 -20.58
CA ASP A 50 -0.83 1.01 -20.02
C ASP A 50 -0.97 -0.24 -19.15
N VAL A 51 -0.62 -0.14 -17.87
CA VAL A 51 -0.98 -1.17 -16.92
C VAL A 51 -2.49 -1.00 -16.85
N ALA A 52 -3.24 -1.88 -17.53
CA ALA A 52 -4.64 -1.99 -17.14
C ALA A 52 -4.55 -2.48 -15.72
N LEU A 53 -4.80 -1.56 -14.80
CA LEU A 53 -5.02 -1.92 -13.42
C LEU A 53 -6.23 -2.84 -13.51
N ASP A 54 -6.00 -4.11 -13.21
CA ASP A 54 -7.09 -5.03 -12.93
C ASP A 54 -8.01 -4.26 -11.99
N GLU A 55 -9.28 -4.11 -12.36
CA GLU A 55 -10.16 -3.19 -11.65
C GLU A 55 -10.31 -3.58 -10.16
N GLY A 56 -9.83 -4.77 -9.78
CA GLY A 56 -9.95 -5.43 -8.50
C GLY A 56 -11.02 -6.50 -8.59
N GLU A 57 -11.16 -7.33 -7.56
CA GLU A 57 -12.42 -8.07 -7.38
C GLU A 57 -13.60 -7.09 -7.35
N GLU A 58 -14.78 -7.60 -7.74
CA GLU A 58 -16.03 -6.84 -7.90
C GLU A 58 -16.17 -5.72 -6.87
N ARG A 59 -16.26 -4.47 -7.36
CA ARG A 59 -16.69 -3.31 -6.56
C ARG A 59 -17.94 -3.64 -5.74
N GLY A 60 -18.83 -4.49 -6.24
CA GLY A 60 -19.92 -5.13 -5.51
C GLY A 60 -20.56 -4.22 -4.46
N ASP A 61 -20.61 -4.70 -3.22
CA ASP A 61 -21.08 -3.97 -2.04
C ASP A 61 -19.97 -3.14 -1.34
N TYR A 62 -18.79 -2.99 -1.96
CA TYR A 62 -17.58 -2.40 -1.41
C TYR A 62 -17.11 -1.19 -2.24
N PRO A 63 -17.62 0.02 -1.97
CA PRO A 63 -17.43 1.15 -2.87
C PRO A 63 -16.03 1.80 -2.82
N LEU A 64 -15.22 1.54 -1.77
CA LEU A 64 -13.97 2.25 -1.53
C LEU A 64 -12.76 1.36 -1.76
N ARG A 65 -11.71 1.88 -2.41
CA ARG A 65 -10.46 1.12 -2.58
C ARG A 65 -9.61 1.21 -1.31
N LEU A 66 -9.07 0.08 -0.85
CA LEU A 66 -8.18 0.00 0.31
C LEU A 66 -6.74 0.29 -0.10
N ILE A 67 -6.10 1.26 0.56
CA ILE A 67 -4.70 1.64 0.35
C ILE A 67 -3.93 1.39 1.64
N PRO A 68 -3.35 0.19 1.83
CA PRO A 68 -2.55 -0.09 3.01
C PRO A 68 -1.20 0.63 2.91
N PHE A 69 -0.76 1.28 3.99
CA PHE A 69 0.54 1.95 4.04
C PHE A 69 1.28 1.70 5.35
N ARG A 70 2.60 1.90 5.33
CA ARG A 70 3.45 1.78 6.51
C ARG A 70 3.68 3.14 7.14
N VAL A 71 3.56 3.21 8.46
CA VAL A 71 3.99 4.37 9.25
C VAL A 71 5.48 4.22 9.57
N SER A 72 6.26 5.28 9.46
CA SER A 72 7.71 5.27 9.69
C SER A 72 8.12 4.80 11.09
N THR A 73 7.26 4.99 12.10
CA THR A 73 7.49 4.57 13.48
C THR A 73 7.29 3.06 13.70
N LEU A 74 6.75 2.34 12.72
CA LEU A 74 6.40 0.91 12.84
C LEU A 74 7.30 0.06 11.93
N ALA A 75 8.09 -0.83 12.54
CA ALA A 75 9.07 -1.64 11.84
C ALA A 75 8.45 -2.84 11.08
N SER A 76 7.36 -3.42 11.60
CA SER A 76 6.74 -4.61 11.02
C SER A 76 5.24 -4.69 11.32
N GLY A 77 4.48 -5.19 10.35
CA GLY A 77 3.03 -5.42 10.46
C GLY A 77 2.63 -6.63 11.31
N THR A 78 3.59 -7.47 11.72
CA THR A 78 3.33 -8.80 12.29
C THR A 78 3.57 -8.89 13.79
N LEU A 79 4.48 -8.08 14.35
CA LEU A 79 4.82 -8.15 15.77
C LEU A 79 3.91 -7.24 16.61
N PRO A 80 3.57 -7.62 17.85
CA PRO A 80 2.94 -6.71 18.80
C PRO A 80 3.83 -5.49 19.02
N LEU A 81 3.23 -4.31 19.06
CA LEU A 81 3.95 -3.10 19.44
C LEU A 81 4.13 -3.08 20.96
N GLU A 82 5.34 -2.76 21.40
CA GLU A 82 5.57 -2.40 22.80
C GLU A 82 4.76 -1.15 23.15
N ARG A 83 4.22 -1.09 24.38
CA ARG A 83 3.28 -0.02 24.77
C ARG A 83 3.86 1.38 24.59
N TRP A 84 5.14 1.56 24.91
CA TRP A 84 5.83 2.84 24.75
C TRP A 84 5.98 3.27 23.28
N LEU A 85 5.97 2.31 22.35
CA LEU A 85 6.03 2.61 20.91
C LEU A 85 4.68 3.12 20.40
N ALA A 86 3.58 2.73 21.04
CA ALA A 86 2.24 3.25 20.75
C ALA A 86 2.03 4.71 21.23
N GLU A 87 2.89 5.21 22.14
CA GLU A 87 2.90 6.60 22.58
C GLU A 87 3.56 7.54 21.56
N GLN A 88 4.33 7.00 20.60
CA GLN A 88 4.98 7.84 19.62
C GLN A 88 3.94 8.48 18.68
N PRO A 89 4.01 9.80 18.48
CA PRO A 89 3.17 10.45 17.49
C PRO A 89 3.43 9.84 16.11
N THR A 90 2.34 9.51 15.44
CA THR A 90 2.36 9.03 14.06
C THR A 90 2.31 10.24 13.10
N ILE A 91 1.68 10.09 11.93
CA ILE A 91 1.44 11.20 10.99
C ILE A 91 0.53 12.25 11.62
N PHE A 92 -0.41 11.84 12.48
CA PHE A 92 -1.32 12.74 13.17
C PHE A 92 -1.05 12.72 14.67
N PRO A 93 -0.72 13.88 15.28
CA PRO A 93 -0.41 13.94 16.71
C PRO A 93 -1.61 13.64 17.61
N ASN A 94 -2.84 13.75 17.08
CA ASN A 94 -4.07 13.48 17.82
C ASN A 94 -4.69 12.10 17.52
N VAL A 95 -3.98 11.25 16.76
CA VAL A 95 -4.41 9.88 16.47
C VAL A 95 -3.35 8.92 17.02
N LEU A 96 -3.62 8.46 18.25
CA LEU A 96 -2.72 7.65 19.06
C LEU A 96 -3.49 6.44 19.63
N TRP A 97 -2.75 5.39 20.00
CA TRP A 97 -3.21 4.18 20.71
C TRP A 97 -4.26 3.29 20.03
N GLU A 98 -5.09 3.83 19.16
CA GLU A 98 -6.08 3.10 18.37
C GLU A 98 -5.67 3.11 16.89
N PRO A 99 -5.90 2.01 16.15
CA PRO A 99 -5.75 1.98 14.70
C PRO A 99 -6.73 2.97 14.06
N TRP A 100 -6.31 3.65 13.00
CA TRP A 100 -7.15 4.58 12.25
C TRP A 100 -7.24 4.21 10.77
N VAL A 101 -8.15 4.87 10.07
CA VAL A 101 -8.20 4.91 8.61
C VAL A 101 -8.46 6.33 8.14
N GLU A 102 -7.85 6.72 7.03
CA GLU A 102 -7.96 8.05 6.46
C GLU A 102 -8.92 8.03 5.28
N VAL A 103 -9.78 9.05 5.19
CA VAL A 103 -10.74 9.21 4.10
C VAL A 103 -10.80 10.68 3.67
N HIS A 104 -11.06 10.88 2.37
CA HIS A 104 -11.29 12.21 1.84
C HIS A 104 -12.56 12.85 2.46
N PRO A 105 -12.60 14.18 2.71
CA PRO A 105 -13.77 14.86 3.27
C PRO A 105 -15.07 14.66 2.48
N GLU A 106 -14.99 14.57 1.15
CA GLU A 106 -16.17 14.34 0.31
C GLU A 106 -16.70 12.91 0.48
N THR A 107 -15.81 11.92 0.50
CA THR A 107 -16.18 10.52 0.74
C THR A 107 -16.78 10.33 2.13
N ALA A 108 -16.21 10.97 3.17
CA ALA A 108 -16.76 10.95 4.52
C ALA A 108 -18.18 11.55 4.56
N ARG A 109 -18.39 12.71 3.91
CA ARG A 109 -19.70 13.37 3.83
C ARG A 109 -20.72 12.51 3.08
N ALA A 110 -20.33 11.94 1.94
CA ALA A 110 -21.19 11.08 1.13
C ALA A 110 -21.65 9.83 1.91
N GLN A 111 -20.81 9.29 2.78
CA GLN A 111 -21.13 8.14 3.63
C GLN A 111 -21.67 8.50 5.02
N GLY A 112 -21.87 9.79 5.33
CA GLY A 112 -22.42 10.24 6.60
C GLY A 112 -21.51 9.98 7.81
N PHE A 113 -20.18 10.01 7.60
CA PHE A 113 -19.17 9.90 8.65
C PHE A 113 -18.59 11.26 9.03
N SER A 114 -18.20 11.38 10.30
CA SER A 114 -17.49 12.55 10.84
C SER A 114 -16.10 12.14 11.34
N ASP A 115 -15.20 13.12 11.46
CA ASP A 115 -13.86 12.87 12.03
C ASP A 115 -13.98 12.24 13.41
N GLY A 116 -13.16 11.22 13.69
CA GLY A 116 -13.17 10.48 14.95
C GLY A 116 -14.28 9.43 15.11
N THR A 117 -15.09 9.17 14.09
CA THR A 117 -16.10 8.09 14.15
C THR A 117 -15.41 6.72 14.28
N LYS A 118 -15.88 5.84 15.16
CA LYS A 118 -15.43 4.44 15.16
C LYS A 118 -16.13 3.68 14.04
N VAL A 119 -15.35 3.01 13.20
CA VAL A 119 -15.85 2.30 12.02
C VAL A 119 -15.33 0.88 11.95
N TRP A 120 -16.12 -0.02 11.37
CA TRP A 120 -15.62 -1.27 10.83
C TRP A 120 -15.19 -1.05 9.39
N VAL A 121 -13.98 -1.49 9.06
CA VAL A 121 -13.47 -1.60 7.70
C VAL A 121 -13.72 -3.03 7.25
N VAL A 122 -14.58 -3.22 6.26
CA VAL A 122 -15.11 -4.53 5.86
C VAL A 122 -14.72 -4.83 4.42
N SER A 123 -14.16 -6.02 4.17
CA SER A 123 -13.99 -6.62 2.84
C SER A 123 -14.69 -7.98 2.80
N ALA A 124 -14.67 -8.65 1.64
CA ALA A 124 -15.18 -10.01 1.49
C ALA A 124 -14.48 -11.03 2.41
N ARG A 125 -13.22 -10.77 2.81
CA ARG A 125 -12.42 -11.69 3.65
C ARG A 125 -12.62 -11.49 5.14
N GLY A 126 -13.09 -10.33 5.57
CA GLY A 126 -13.24 -10.04 6.99
C GLY A 126 -13.39 -8.56 7.30
N ARG A 127 -13.14 -8.21 8.57
CA ARG A 127 -13.25 -6.83 9.04
C ARG A 127 -12.34 -6.52 10.22
N TYR A 128 -12.05 -5.25 10.44
CA TYR A 128 -11.42 -4.76 11.69
C TYR A 128 -11.97 -3.39 12.08
N ARG A 129 -11.83 -3.02 13.36
CA ARG A 129 -12.25 -1.69 13.86
C ARG A 129 -11.14 -0.67 13.65
N ALA A 130 -11.51 0.54 13.27
CA ALA A 130 -10.60 1.66 13.20
C ALA A 130 -11.31 2.96 13.59
N ARG A 131 -10.51 3.96 13.96
CA ARG A 131 -10.95 5.35 14.09
C ARG A 131 -10.89 6.02 12.72
N LEU A 132 -11.98 6.63 12.27
CA LEU A 132 -12.00 7.37 11.02
C LEU A 132 -11.30 8.71 11.19
N LYS A 133 -10.36 9.02 10.31
CA LYS A 133 -9.67 10.30 10.20
C LYS A 133 -10.07 10.96 8.88
N VAL A 134 -10.73 12.11 8.93
CA VAL A 134 -11.02 12.91 7.74
C VAL A 134 -9.77 13.70 7.37
N PHE A 135 -9.22 13.44 6.19
CA PHE A 135 -7.96 14.03 5.74
C PHE A 135 -7.97 14.38 4.24
N PRO A 136 -7.79 15.66 3.85
CA PRO A 136 -7.78 16.08 2.45
C PRO A 136 -6.65 15.49 1.60
N GLY A 137 -5.58 14.97 2.23
CA GLY A 137 -4.48 14.32 1.51
C GLY A 137 -4.81 12.90 1.03
N THR A 138 -5.93 12.32 1.47
CA THR A 138 -6.45 11.05 0.93
C THR A 138 -7.25 11.32 -0.34
N ALA A 139 -7.01 10.57 -1.40
CA ALA A 139 -7.79 10.70 -2.63
C ALA A 139 -9.26 10.30 -2.40
N PRO A 140 -10.23 10.94 -3.09
CA PRO A 140 -11.63 10.49 -3.06
C PRO A 140 -11.77 9.00 -3.37
N ASP A 141 -12.78 8.37 -2.78
CA ASP A 141 -13.14 6.95 -2.94
C ASP A 141 -12.07 5.94 -2.50
N ASN A 142 -11.09 6.40 -1.73
CA ASN A 142 -10.05 5.56 -1.12
C ASN A 142 -10.14 5.58 0.41
N VAL A 143 -9.71 4.48 1.02
CA VAL A 143 -9.46 4.34 2.46
C VAL A 143 -7.99 4.04 2.64
N CYS A 144 -7.22 5.01 3.12
CA CYS A 144 -5.81 4.79 3.44
C CYS A 144 -5.71 4.21 4.86
N ALA A 145 -5.07 3.05 5.00
CA ALA A 145 -5.02 2.32 6.25
C ALA A 145 -3.58 2.01 6.66
N PRO A 146 -3.07 2.56 7.79
CA PRO A 146 -1.80 2.13 8.34
C PRO A 146 -1.89 0.66 8.77
N TYR A 147 -0.83 -0.12 8.53
CA TYR A 147 -0.69 -1.45 9.11
C TYR A 147 0.39 -1.51 10.19
N GLY A 148 0.33 -2.56 11.02
CA GLY A 148 1.23 -2.79 12.15
C GLY A 148 0.73 -2.27 13.49
N LEU A 149 -0.42 -1.60 13.51
CA LEU A 149 -1.12 -1.23 14.73
C LEU A 149 -1.99 -2.39 15.24
N ARG A 150 -2.29 -2.35 16.53
CA ARG A 150 -3.23 -3.25 17.20
C ARG A 150 -4.26 -2.44 17.97
N GLN A 151 -5.37 -3.06 18.30
CA GLN A 151 -6.33 -2.47 19.23
C GLN A 151 -5.71 -2.33 20.63
N PRO A 152 -6.20 -1.41 21.48
CA PRO A 152 -5.78 -1.32 22.88
C PRO A 152 -5.98 -2.61 23.69
N ASP A 153 -6.97 -3.43 23.31
CA ASP A 153 -7.26 -4.74 23.91
C ASP A 153 -6.35 -5.87 23.37
N GLY A 154 -5.44 -5.56 22.44
CA GLY A 154 -4.50 -6.50 21.82
C GLY A 154 -5.04 -7.19 20.55
N ALA A 155 -6.33 -7.01 20.22
CA ALA A 155 -6.92 -7.61 19.03
C ALA A 155 -6.24 -7.11 17.73
N PRO A 156 -6.15 -7.97 16.70
CA PRO A 156 -5.55 -7.60 15.42
C PRO A 156 -6.36 -6.50 14.74
N ALA A 157 -5.65 -5.51 14.18
CA ALA A 157 -6.21 -4.41 13.42
C ALA A 157 -5.36 -4.14 12.17
N ASN A 158 -5.15 -5.20 11.38
CA ASN A 158 -4.26 -5.16 10.24
C ASN A 158 -5.06 -5.12 8.93
N PRO A 159 -4.98 -4.06 8.11
CA PRO A 159 -5.66 -4.01 6.82
C PRO A 159 -5.19 -5.12 5.86
N LEU A 160 -3.99 -5.67 6.05
CA LEU A 160 -3.48 -6.76 5.22
C LEU A 160 -4.32 -8.05 5.33
N GLN A 161 -5.10 -8.22 6.41
CA GLN A 161 -6.01 -9.36 6.53
C GLN A 161 -7.25 -9.23 5.63
N LEU A 162 -7.51 -8.03 5.10
CA LEU A 162 -8.64 -7.76 4.21
C LEU A 162 -8.31 -8.02 2.74
N LEU A 163 -7.03 -8.12 2.38
CA LEU A 163 -6.56 -8.19 1.00
C LEU A 163 -7.12 -9.41 0.28
N GLY A 164 -7.63 -9.27 -0.94
CA GLY A 164 -8.06 -10.38 -1.80
C GLY A 164 -6.92 -11.36 -2.15
N GLU A 165 -7.24 -12.37 -2.96
CA GLU A 165 -6.26 -13.40 -3.39
C GLU A 165 -5.57 -13.04 -4.71
N THR A 166 -5.82 -11.85 -5.26
CA THR A 166 -5.21 -11.37 -6.50
C THR A 166 -3.68 -11.30 -6.37
N THR A 167 -2.98 -11.91 -7.32
CA THR A 167 -1.51 -11.88 -7.41
C THR A 167 -1.04 -11.26 -8.71
N ASP A 168 0.11 -10.61 -8.70
CA ASP A 168 0.80 -10.17 -9.91
C ASP A 168 1.26 -11.39 -10.74
N PRO A 169 0.84 -11.54 -12.00
CA PRO A 169 1.16 -12.72 -12.80
C PRO A 169 2.65 -12.87 -13.13
N LEU A 170 3.44 -11.79 -13.09
CA LEU A 170 4.87 -11.84 -13.39
C LEU A 170 5.70 -12.29 -12.19
N THR A 171 5.41 -11.78 -11.00
CA THR A 171 6.21 -12.02 -9.78
C THR A 171 5.57 -13.03 -8.82
N GLY A 172 4.28 -13.31 -8.95
CA GLY A 172 3.49 -14.09 -8.00
C GLY A 172 3.23 -13.39 -6.67
N LEU A 173 3.62 -12.13 -6.52
CA LEU A 173 3.40 -11.36 -5.30
C LEU A 173 1.93 -10.97 -5.16
N LEU A 174 1.44 -10.91 -3.92
CA LEU A 174 0.07 -10.50 -3.64
C LEU A 174 -0.15 -9.03 -4.03
N SER A 175 -1.30 -8.72 -4.62
CA SER A 175 -1.72 -7.34 -4.92
C SER A 175 -2.28 -6.68 -3.67
N TRP A 176 -1.63 -5.61 -3.23
CA TRP A 176 -2.04 -4.88 -2.02
C TRP A 176 -3.10 -3.81 -2.27
N TYR A 177 -3.31 -3.43 -3.54
CA TYR A 177 -4.13 -2.28 -3.92
C TYR A 177 -5.34 -2.66 -4.76
N SER A 178 -5.60 -3.95 -5.00
CA SER A 178 -6.78 -4.44 -5.74
C SER A 178 -8.03 -4.64 -4.88
N THR A 179 -7.92 -4.47 -3.56
CA THR A 179 -9.01 -4.78 -2.61
C THR A 179 -9.92 -3.59 -2.41
N PHE A 180 -11.23 -3.85 -2.42
CA PHE A 180 -12.25 -2.90 -2.05
C PHE A 180 -12.84 -3.18 -0.67
N VAL A 181 -13.30 -2.12 -0.02
CA VAL A 181 -13.88 -2.13 1.31
C VAL A 181 -15.13 -1.26 1.39
N ARG A 182 -15.92 -1.51 2.42
CA ARG A 182 -17.00 -0.64 2.89
C ARG A 182 -16.73 -0.25 4.33
N LEU A 183 -17.18 0.95 4.69
CA LEU A 183 -17.15 1.42 6.07
C LEU A 183 -18.53 1.25 6.71
N GLU A 184 -18.55 0.74 7.92
CA GLU A 184 -19.75 0.64 8.76
C GLU A 184 -19.52 1.36 10.08
N ARG A 185 -20.58 1.89 10.71
CA ARG A 185 -20.46 2.38 12.09
C ARG A 185 -20.20 1.20 13.03
N ALA A 186 -19.22 1.35 13.92
CA ALA A 186 -18.84 0.34 14.90
C ALA A 186 -19.60 0.42 16.21
#